data_AF-A0A6I2GFV4-F1
#
_entry.id   AF-A0A6I2GFV4-F1
#
_cell.length_a   1.000
_cell.length_b   1.000
_cell.length_c   1.000
_cell.angle_alpha   90.00
_cell.angle_beta   90.00
_cell.angle_gamma   90.00
#
_symmetry.space_group_name_H-M   'P 1'
#
loop_
_entity.id
_entity.type
_entity.pdbx_description
1 polymer ?
#
loop_
_entity_poly.entity_id
_entity_poly.type
_entity_poly.pdbx_seq_one_letter_code
_entity_poly.pdbx_strand_id
1 'polypeptide(L)'
;MRESAEIISGPNRKMSMVAEQKPEVEKELGEIRKEVIEARNLVIKTDNLLKNLHAELKLVGKRQEDFQKRQWISSGVAYALFAILCIGAAVGISSARTSTATGERERLEKTVAELTTQAEKQRAELTASQNAERSAAEVYKLMTTLPGDERLKGIDALVKLDTSRLSSLEKQALNDRAVALRREVGDSAFERGKAAFRRNDMPTVVSELSRFLAMNPGESDGLDASFFLGTAYNSLKKHEQAVPLLTRFVEGDKKSKTRDYAMLLLAQSLQETNQLQKAADTVRDAIGTYPNSEFASQMRGRLANIKRAMNPDAAAAAPGAAPAAAPATAGAAPGQ
;
A
#
# COMPACT_ATOMS: atom_id res chain seq x y z
N MET A 1 -126.31 -59.92 6.47
CA MET A 1 -127.74 -60.29 6.50
C MET A 1 -128.35 -59.89 5.16
N ARG A 2 -128.85 -60.90 4.41
CA ARG A 2 -129.96 -60.93 3.42
C ARG A 2 -130.11 -59.75 2.45
N GLU A 3 -129.85 -59.95 1.15
CA GLU A 3 -130.80 -60.40 0.11
C GLU A 3 -132.00 -59.47 -0.12
N SER A 4 -132.16 -58.92 -1.32
CA SER A 4 -133.21 -59.33 -2.29
C SER A 4 -133.29 -58.37 -3.49
N ALA A 5 -133.57 -58.97 -4.65
CA ALA A 5 -133.74 -58.35 -5.97
C ALA A 5 -135.19 -57.89 -6.22
N GLU A 6 -135.43 -57.05 -7.23
CA GLU A 6 -136.68 -57.06 -7.99
C GLU A 6 -136.58 -56.40 -9.39
N ILE A 7 -137.32 -56.96 -10.35
CA ILE A 7 -137.42 -56.65 -11.79
C ILE A 7 -138.91 -56.41 -12.10
N ILE A 8 -139.29 -55.36 -12.85
CA ILE A 8 -140.61 -55.21 -13.53
C ILE A 8 -140.39 -54.34 -14.80
N SER A 9 -140.48 -54.81 -16.04
CA SER A 9 -141.63 -55.08 -16.95
C SER A 9 -142.39 -53.83 -17.50
N GLY A 10 -142.53 -53.74 -18.85
CA GLY A 10 -143.08 -52.63 -19.67
C GLY A 10 -144.60 -52.39 -19.60
N PRO A 11 -145.26 -51.63 -20.54
CA PRO A 11 -145.62 -52.17 -21.87
C PRO A 11 -145.89 -51.13 -23.03
N ASN A 12 -146.52 -51.63 -24.11
CA ASN A 12 -146.64 -51.23 -25.52
C ASN A 12 -147.90 -50.35 -25.87
N ARG A 13 -147.88 -49.50 -26.93
CA ARG A 13 -149.11 -49.02 -27.63
C ARG A 13 -148.86 -48.58 -29.10
N LYS A 14 -149.86 -48.87 -29.95
CA LYS A 14 -149.90 -48.92 -31.43
C LYS A 14 -150.17 -47.57 -32.16
N MET A 15 -149.61 -47.48 -33.39
CA MET A 15 -150.10 -46.91 -34.67
C MET A 15 -150.77 -45.52 -34.78
N SER A 16 -150.21 -44.63 -35.62
CA SER A 16 -150.79 -44.27 -36.94
C SER A 16 -150.02 -43.13 -37.68
N MET A 17 -149.94 -43.27 -39.01
CA MET A 17 -149.85 -42.24 -40.07
C MET A 17 -148.49 -41.76 -40.61
N VAL A 18 -148.48 -41.73 -41.94
CA VAL A 18 -147.42 -41.48 -42.93
C VAL A 18 -147.58 -40.05 -43.45
N ALA A 19 -146.49 -39.28 -43.55
CA ALA A 19 -146.12 -38.37 -44.67
C ALA A 19 -145.04 -37.36 -44.23
N GLU A 20 -144.15 -37.02 -45.17
CA GLU A 20 -143.12 -35.96 -45.13
C GLU A 20 -141.71 -36.29 -44.57
N GLN A 21 -141.05 -37.28 -45.16
CA GLN A 21 -139.58 -37.44 -45.16
C GLN A 21 -139.03 -37.15 -46.57
N LYS A 22 -138.56 -35.93 -46.84
CA LYS A 22 -137.80 -35.58 -48.06
C LYS A 22 -136.92 -34.30 -47.96
N PRO A 23 -137.13 -33.31 -47.06
CA PRO A 23 -136.24 -32.14 -46.96
C PRO A 23 -135.10 -32.23 -45.93
N GLU A 24 -135.01 -33.27 -45.09
CA GLU A 24 -133.94 -33.41 -44.07
C GLU A 24 -132.64 -34.04 -44.62
N VAL A 25 -132.75 -35.03 -45.51
CA VAL A 25 -131.58 -35.79 -46.02
C VAL A 25 -130.66 -34.94 -46.93
N GLU A 26 -131.21 -33.98 -47.67
CA GLU A 26 -130.40 -33.08 -48.51
C GLU A 26 -129.58 -32.06 -47.70
N LYS A 27 -130.06 -31.67 -46.51
CA LYS A 27 -129.31 -30.80 -45.59
C LYS A 27 -128.11 -31.53 -44.98
N GLU A 28 -128.31 -32.76 -44.51
CA GLU A 28 -127.24 -33.58 -43.92
C GLU A 28 -126.13 -33.89 -44.94
N LEU A 29 -126.47 -34.19 -46.19
CA LEU A 29 -125.48 -34.40 -47.26
C LEU A 29 -124.69 -33.13 -47.62
N GLY A 30 -125.33 -31.95 -47.49
CA GLY A 30 -124.68 -30.65 -47.66
C GLY A 30 -123.68 -30.33 -46.55
N GLU A 31 -124.04 -30.65 -45.30
CA GLU A 31 -123.16 -30.50 -44.13
C GLU A 31 -121.96 -31.45 -44.20
N ILE A 32 -122.15 -32.73 -44.55
CA ILE A 32 -121.05 -33.69 -44.72
C ILE A 32 -120.09 -33.24 -45.83
N ARG A 33 -120.58 -32.73 -46.97
CA ARG A 33 -119.71 -32.21 -48.03
C ARG A 33 -118.89 -31.01 -47.55
N LYS A 34 -119.48 -30.12 -46.74
CA LYS A 34 -118.80 -28.96 -46.15
C LYS A 34 -117.74 -29.41 -45.14
N GLU A 35 -118.07 -30.35 -44.27
CA GLU A 35 -117.12 -30.95 -43.31
C GLU A 35 -115.94 -31.63 -44.02
N VAL A 36 -116.19 -32.35 -45.12
CA VAL A 36 -115.11 -32.98 -45.91
C VAL A 36 -114.19 -31.93 -46.55
N ILE A 37 -114.73 -30.80 -47.02
CA ILE A 37 -113.93 -29.70 -47.57
C ILE A 37 -113.13 -29.00 -46.45
N GLU A 38 -113.74 -28.77 -45.30
CA GLU A 38 -113.06 -28.20 -44.13
C GLU A 38 -111.97 -29.13 -43.59
N ALA A 39 -112.23 -30.45 -43.53
CA ALA A 39 -111.26 -31.47 -43.19
C ALA A 39 -110.09 -31.50 -44.19
N ARG A 40 -110.37 -31.44 -45.50
CA ARG A 40 -109.33 -31.37 -46.54
C ARG A 40 -108.49 -30.10 -46.42
N ASN A 41 -109.11 -28.95 -46.15
CA ASN A 41 -108.39 -27.69 -45.92
C ASN A 41 -107.54 -27.75 -44.65
N LEU A 42 -108.04 -28.37 -43.58
CA LEU A 42 -107.27 -28.64 -42.37
C LEU A 42 -106.08 -29.55 -42.66
N VAL A 43 -106.28 -30.63 -43.44
CA VAL A 43 -105.21 -31.55 -43.84
C VAL A 43 -104.12 -30.83 -44.65
N ILE A 44 -104.50 -30.00 -45.63
CA ILE A 44 -103.55 -29.18 -46.40
C ILE A 44 -102.81 -28.21 -45.50
N LYS A 45 -103.51 -27.58 -44.54
CA LYS A 45 -102.89 -26.67 -43.58
C LYS A 45 -101.92 -27.41 -42.66
N THR A 46 -102.26 -28.61 -42.19
CA THR A 46 -101.36 -29.44 -41.37
C THR A 46 -100.15 -29.92 -42.17
N ASP A 47 -100.32 -30.30 -43.45
CA ASP A 47 -99.22 -30.70 -44.32
C ASP A 47 -98.25 -29.53 -44.58
N ASN A 48 -98.79 -28.33 -44.79
CA ASN A 48 -97.96 -27.14 -44.99
C ASN A 48 -97.24 -26.73 -43.69
N LEU A 49 -97.91 -26.84 -42.53
CA LEU A 49 -97.28 -26.65 -41.23
C LEU A 49 -96.20 -27.71 -40.94
N LEU A 50 -96.43 -28.98 -41.30
CA LEU A 50 -95.45 -30.05 -41.17
C LEU A 50 -94.21 -29.82 -42.04
N LYS A 51 -94.41 -29.40 -43.30
CA LYS A 51 -93.30 -29.05 -44.20
C LYS A 51 -92.50 -27.86 -43.69
N ASN A 52 -93.17 -26.84 -43.16
CA ASN A 52 -92.50 -25.69 -42.57
C ASN A 52 -91.74 -26.07 -41.28
N LEU A 53 -92.38 -26.84 -40.40
CA LEU A 53 -91.76 -27.37 -39.19
C LEU A 53 -90.54 -28.23 -39.53
N HIS A 54 -90.61 -29.06 -40.56
CA HIS A 54 -89.49 -29.88 -41.01
C HIS A 54 -88.33 -29.03 -41.56
N ALA A 55 -88.63 -27.96 -42.31
CA ALA A 55 -87.64 -27.01 -42.78
C ALA A 55 -86.98 -26.26 -41.61
N GLU A 56 -87.76 -25.81 -40.62
CA GLU A 56 -87.26 -25.18 -39.41
C GLU A 56 -86.42 -26.14 -38.56
N LEU A 57 -86.86 -27.40 -38.39
CA LEU A 57 -86.13 -28.44 -37.67
C LEU A 57 -84.76 -28.70 -38.32
N LYS A 58 -84.71 -28.73 -39.66
CA LYS A 58 -83.47 -28.90 -40.41
C LYS A 58 -82.54 -27.68 -40.29
N LEU A 59 -83.10 -26.47 -40.28
CA LEU A 59 -82.34 -25.23 -40.06
C LEU A 59 -81.80 -25.14 -38.63
N VAL A 60 -82.58 -25.54 -37.63
CA VAL A 60 -82.16 -25.63 -36.22
C VAL A 60 -81.05 -26.67 -36.05
N GLY A 61 -81.20 -27.85 -36.66
CA GLY A 61 -80.17 -28.89 -36.66
C GLY A 61 -78.87 -28.43 -37.30
N LYS A 62 -78.95 -27.77 -38.47
CA LYS A 62 -77.76 -27.22 -39.15
C LYS A 62 -77.08 -26.12 -38.33
N ARG A 63 -77.86 -25.24 -37.68
CA ARG A 63 -77.31 -24.23 -36.76
C ARG A 63 -76.64 -24.88 -35.57
N GLN A 64 -77.23 -25.90 -34.94
CA GLN A 64 -76.61 -26.62 -33.83
C GLN A 64 -75.30 -27.30 -34.25
N GLU A 65 -75.25 -27.92 -35.42
CA GLU A 65 -74.02 -28.53 -35.96
C GLU A 65 -72.93 -27.49 -36.23
N ASP A 66 -73.30 -26.34 -36.81
CA ASP A 66 -72.38 -25.22 -37.03
C ASP A 66 -71.90 -24.59 -35.71
N PHE A 67 -72.76 -24.48 -34.70
CA PHE A 67 -72.39 -24.03 -33.35
C PHE A 67 -71.44 -25.02 -32.69
N GLN A 68 -71.72 -26.32 -32.75
CA GLN A 68 -70.83 -27.35 -32.22
C GLN A 68 -69.48 -27.36 -32.93
N LYS A 69 -69.45 -27.29 -34.26
CA LYS A 69 -68.20 -27.20 -35.05
C LYS A 69 -67.40 -25.94 -34.69
N ARG A 70 -68.06 -24.79 -34.63
CA ARG A 70 -67.41 -23.52 -34.22
C ARG A 70 -66.90 -23.57 -32.80
N GLN A 71 -67.66 -24.15 -31.87
CA GLN A 71 -67.27 -24.26 -30.47
C GLN A 71 -66.15 -25.28 -30.25
N TRP A 72 -66.14 -26.37 -31.01
CA TRP A 72 -65.05 -27.34 -30.96
C TRP A 72 -63.76 -26.75 -31.54
N ILE A 73 -63.83 -26.06 -32.67
CA ILE A 73 -62.69 -25.33 -33.26
C ILE A 73 -62.20 -24.23 -32.32
N SER A 74 -63.10 -23.42 -31.74
CA SER A 74 -62.71 -22.32 -30.84
C SER A 74 -62.13 -22.83 -29.52
N SER A 75 -62.63 -23.95 -28.98
CA SER A 75 -62.06 -24.59 -27.79
C SER A 75 -60.67 -25.16 -28.06
N GLY A 76 -60.46 -25.79 -29.23
CA GLY A 76 -59.14 -26.28 -29.64
C GLY A 76 -58.13 -25.14 -29.79
N VAL A 77 -58.54 -24.03 -30.40
CA VAL A 77 -57.70 -22.82 -30.51
C VAL A 77 -57.43 -22.23 -29.12
N ALA A 78 -58.42 -22.17 -28.22
CA ALA A 78 -58.24 -21.66 -26.87
C ALA A 78 -57.26 -22.53 -26.05
N TYR A 79 -57.35 -23.85 -26.12
CA TYR A 79 -56.39 -24.75 -25.47
C TYR A 79 -54.99 -24.63 -26.07
N ALA A 80 -54.86 -24.47 -27.40
CA ALA A 80 -53.57 -24.25 -28.05
C ALA A 80 -52.93 -22.93 -27.59
N LEU A 81 -53.70 -21.83 -27.54
CA LEU A 81 -53.23 -20.55 -27.03
C LEU A 81 -52.85 -20.63 -25.55
N PHE A 82 -53.64 -21.32 -24.73
CA PHE A 82 -53.34 -21.53 -23.32
C PHE A 82 -52.07 -22.36 -23.11
N ALA A 83 -51.87 -23.42 -23.90
CA ALA A 83 -50.66 -24.24 -23.86
C ALA A 83 -49.42 -23.42 -24.24
N ILE A 84 -49.49 -22.59 -25.29
CA ILE A 84 -48.41 -21.68 -25.69
C ILE A 84 -48.10 -20.69 -24.57
N LEU A 85 -49.12 -20.12 -23.92
CA LEU A 85 -48.93 -19.19 -22.80
C LEU A 85 -48.27 -19.87 -21.60
N CYS A 86 -48.69 -21.10 -21.26
CA CYS A 86 -48.08 -21.87 -20.18
C CYS A 86 -46.62 -22.21 -20.47
N ILE A 87 -46.29 -22.62 -21.70
CA ILE A 87 -44.91 -22.89 -22.13
C ILE A 87 -44.08 -21.61 -22.09
N GLY A 88 -44.62 -20.50 -22.61
CA GLY A 88 -43.95 -19.19 -22.58
C GLY A 88 -43.68 -18.72 -21.15
N ALA A 89 -44.64 -18.89 -20.24
CA ALA A 89 -44.49 -18.57 -18.82
C ALA A 89 -43.43 -19.46 -18.14
N ALA A 90 -43.43 -20.77 -18.42
CA ALA A 90 -42.43 -21.70 -17.87
C ALA A 90 -41.01 -21.37 -18.36
N VAL A 91 -40.84 -21.08 -19.66
CA VAL A 91 -39.56 -20.66 -20.23
C VAL A 91 -39.10 -19.32 -19.64
N GLY A 92 -40.02 -18.35 -19.48
CA GLY A 92 -39.72 -17.05 -18.88
C GLY A 92 -39.27 -17.14 -17.41
N ILE A 93 -39.93 -17.97 -16.60
CA ILE A 93 -39.53 -18.18 -15.19
C ILE A 93 -38.20 -18.92 -15.12
N SER A 94 -38.00 -19.94 -15.96
CA SER A 94 -36.74 -20.67 -15.99
C SER A 94 -35.58 -19.78 -16.42
N SER A 95 -35.73 -19.01 -17.49
CA SER A 95 -34.67 -18.13 -17.99
C SER A 95 -34.34 -17.01 -17.00
N ALA A 96 -35.34 -16.45 -16.32
CA ALA A 96 -35.14 -15.48 -15.25
C ALA A 96 -34.35 -16.08 -14.08
N ARG A 97 -34.72 -17.28 -13.60
CA ARG A 97 -33.99 -17.97 -12.53
C ARG A 97 -32.56 -18.35 -12.94
N THR A 98 -32.36 -18.79 -14.18
CA THR A 98 -31.03 -19.12 -14.69
C THR A 98 -30.17 -17.85 -14.78
N SER A 99 -30.73 -16.73 -15.26
CA SER A 99 -30.02 -15.45 -15.34
C SER A 99 -29.59 -14.92 -13.97
N THR A 100 -30.48 -14.97 -12.97
CA THR A 100 -30.13 -14.57 -11.59
C THR A 100 -29.08 -15.51 -10.99
N ALA A 101 -29.22 -16.82 -11.20
CA ALA A 101 -28.25 -17.81 -10.70
C ALA A 101 -26.88 -17.66 -11.39
N THR A 102 -26.83 -17.35 -12.69
CA THR A 102 -25.57 -17.07 -13.39
C THR A 102 -24.94 -15.76 -12.91
N GLY A 103 -25.74 -14.73 -12.62
CA GLY A 103 -25.23 -13.46 -12.09
C GLY A 103 -24.70 -13.58 -10.67
N GLU A 104 -25.35 -14.37 -9.81
CA GLU A 104 -24.83 -14.70 -8.47
C GLU A 104 -23.55 -15.52 -8.54
N ARG A 105 -23.46 -16.50 -9.45
CA ARG A 105 -22.22 -17.26 -9.69
C ARG A 105 -21.08 -16.36 -10.14
N GLU A 106 -21.30 -15.48 -11.11
CA GLU A 106 -20.26 -14.57 -11.59
C GLU A 106 -19.80 -13.60 -10.48
N ARG A 107 -20.72 -13.11 -9.64
CA ARG A 107 -20.39 -12.29 -8.48
C ARG A 107 -19.57 -13.07 -7.44
N LEU A 108 -20.00 -14.29 -7.13
CA LEU A 108 -19.29 -15.15 -6.19
C LEU A 108 -17.89 -15.50 -6.71
N GLU A 109 -17.75 -15.85 -7.98
CA GLU A 109 -16.46 -16.09 -8.64
C GLU A 109 -15.54 -14.86 -8.55
N LYS A 110 -16.07 -13.65 -8.81
CA LYS A 110 -15.31 -12.41 -8.63
C LYS A 110 -14.88 -12.19 -7.18
N THR A 111 -15.76 -12.40 -6.21
CA THR A 111 -15.40 -12.26 -4.79
C THR A 111 -14.38 -13.29 -4.34
N VAL A 112 -14.47 -14.54 -4.82
CA VAL A 112 -13.46 -15.57 -4.54
C VAL A 112 -12.12 -15.16 -5.14
N ALA A 113 -12.10 -14.73 -6.41
CA ALA A 113 -10.89 -14.27 -7.08
C ALA A 113 -10.23 -13.08 -6.34
N GLU A 114 -11.03 -12.11 -5.92
CA GLU A 114 -10.56 -10.96 -5.15
C GLU A 114 -10.01 -11.38 -3.78
N LEU A 115 -10.74 -12.19 -3.01
CA LEU A 115 -10.29 -12.68 -1.72
C LEU A 115 -9.04 -13.55 -1.83
N THR A 116 -8.92 -14.37 -2.88
CA THR A 116 -7.70 -15.15 -3.13
C THR A 116 -6.52 -14.24 -3.42
N THR A 117 -6.72 -13.19 -4.21
CA THR A 117 -5.67 -12.20 -4.51
C THR A 117 -5.25 -11.44 -3.24
N GLN A 118 -6.20 -11.05 -2.39
CA GLN A 118 -5.92 -10.40 -1.10
C GLN A 118 -5.16 -11.34 -0.16
N ALA A 119 -5.55 -12.62 -0.08
CA ALA A 119 -4.88 -13.61 0.76
C ALA A 119 -3.44 -13.88 0.28
N GLU A 120 -3.21 -13.97 -1.03
CA GLU A 120 -1.87 -14.09 -1.60
C GLU A 120 -1.01 -12.86 -1.31
N LYS A 121 -1.58 -11.66 -1.47
CA LYS A 121 -0.89 -10.40 -1.14
C LYS A 121 -0.50 -10.33 0.34
N GLN A 122 -1.41 -10.67 1.25
CA GLN A 122 -1.12 -10.72 2.69
C GLN A 122 -0.07 -11.76 3.03
N ARG A 123 -0.12 -12.95 2.40
CA ARG A 123 0.90 -13.98 2.58
C ARG A 123 2.27 -13.50 2.11
N ALA A 124 2.34 -12.83 0.95
CA ALA A 124 3.58 -12.26 0.43
C ALA A 124 4.13 -11.15 1.33
N GLU A 125 3.26 -10.33 1.92
CA GLU A 125 3.64 -9.29 2.86
C GLU A 125 4.19 -9.88 4.17
N LEU A 126 3.52 -10.90 4.72
CA LEU A 126 3.98 -11.61 5.92
C LEU A 126 5.32 -12.32 5.69
N THR A 127 5.51 -13.02 4.58
CA THR A 127 6.79 -13.68 4.30
C THR A 127 7.92 -12.68 4.14
N ALA A 128 7.65 -11.53 3.52
CA ALA A 128 8.64 -10.48 3.39
C ALA A 128 8.94 -9.78 4.73
N SER A 129 7.94 -9.59 5.61
CA SER A 129 8.15 -9.12 6.99
C SER A 129 9.03 -10.11 7.76
N GLN A 130 8.71 -11.41 7.71
CA GLN A 130 9.48 -12.45 8.38
C GLN A 130 10.93 -12.51 7.88
N ASN A 131 11.16 -12.30 6.59
CA ASN A 131 12.52 -12.24 6.04
C ASN A 131 13.28 -10.99 6.52
N ALA A 132 12.60 -9.84 6.62
CA ALA A 132 13.17 -8.62 7.20
C ALA A 132 13.52 -8.81 8.70
N GLU A 133 12.65 -9.45 9.47
CA GLU A 133 12.90 -9.78 10.88
C GLU A 133 14.09 -10.74 11.04
N ARG A 134 14.18 -11.78 10.20
CA ARG A 134 15.33 -12.72 10.22
C ARG A 134 16.65 -12.02 9.92
N SER A 135 16.68 -11.19 8.88
CA SER A 135 17.89 -10.44 8.53
C SER A 135 18.27 -9.43 9.62
N ALA A 136 17.30 -8.77 10.25
CA ALA A 136 17.56 -7.92 11.42
C ALA A 136 18.12 -8.69 12.61
N ALA A 137 17.58 -9.89 12.89
CA ALA A 137 18.09 -10.76 13.94
C ALA A 137 19.52 -11.22 13.67
N GLU A 138 19.87 -11.52 12.41
CA GLU A 138 21.24 -11.83 12.02
C GLU A 138 22.18 -10.63 12.24
N VAL A 139 21.77 -9.43 11.83
CA VAL A 139 22.54 -8.19 12.06
C VAL A 139 22.76 -7.96 13.56
N TYR A 140 21.72 -8.15 14.37
CA TYR A 140 21.81 -8.05 15.83
C TYR A 140 22.78 -9.10 16.41
N LYS A 141 22.72 -10.33 15.90
CA LYS A 141 23.64 -11.40 16.29
C LYS A 141 25.08 -11.05 15.97
N LEU A 142 25.36 -10.51 14.77
CA LEU A 142 26.70 -10.04 14.40
C LEU A 142 27.24 -8.98 15.39
N MET A 143 26.39 -8.07 15.86
CA MET A 143 26.78 -7.05 16.83
C MET A 143 27.01 -7.59 18.26
N THR A 144 26.58 -8.81 18.57
CA THR A 144 26.60 -9.37 19.94
C THR A 144 27.52 -10.57 20.10
N THR A 145 27.56 -11.49 19.11
CA THR A 145 28.28 -12.77 19.25
C THR A 145 29.70 -12.73 18.72
N LEU A 146 30.02 -11.81 17.80
CA LEU A 146 31.37 -11.71 17.26
C LEU A 146 32.35 -11.18 18.32
N PRO A 147 33.60 -11.65 18.35
CA PRO A 147 34.60 -11.15 19.30
C PRO A 147 35.17 -9.79 18.84
N GLY A 148 35.40 -8.92 19.83
CA GLY A 148 36.16 -7.68 19.66
C GLY A 148 35.67 -6.79 18.53
N ASP A 149 36.56 -6.54 17.59
CA ASP A 149 36.43 -5.58 16.50
C ASP A 149 35.60 -6.09 15.32
N GLU A 150 35.40 -7.41 15.21
CA GLU A 150 34.59 -7.99 14.14
C GLU A 150 33.11 -7.64 14.28
N ARG A 151 32.66 -7.29 15.48
CA ARG A 151 31.31 -6.81 15.74
C ARG A 151 30.92 -5.61 14.88
N LEU A 152 31.90 -4.80 14.45
CA LEU A 152 31.65 -3.67 13.54
C LEU A 152 31.06 -4.10 12.20
N LYS A 153 31.31 -5.34 11.74
CA LYS A 153 30.67 -5.90 10.54
C LYS A 153 29.14 -5.88 10.66
N GLY A 154 28.60 -6.01 11.87
CA GLY A 154 27.16 -5.88 12.13
C GLY A 154 26.65 -4.47 11.89
N ILE A 155 27.46 -3.44 12.15
CA ILE A 155 27.11 -2.04 11.87
C ILE A 155 27.07 -1.79 10.36
N ASP A 156 28.05 -2.33 9.62
CA ASP A 156 28.06 -2.23 8.15
C ASP A 156 26.87 -2.97 7.52
N ALA A 157 26.49 -4.12 8.09
CA ALA A 157 25.32 -4.88 7.69
C ALA A 157 24.02 -4.12 7.99
N LEU A 158 23.95 -3.39 9.12
CA LEU A 158 22.80 -2.54 9.46
C LEU A 158 22.58 -1.43 8.44
N VAL A 159 23.64 -0.80 7.92
CA VAL A 159 23.52 0.26 6.89
C VAL A 159 22.95 -0.30 5.58
N LYS A 160 23.22 -1.57 5.28
CA LYS A 160 22.73 -2.25 4.07
C LYS A 160 21.34 -2.86 4.23
N LEU A 161 20.81 -2.91 5.46
CA LEU A 161 19.55 -3.55 5.78
C LEU A 161 18.38 -2.67 5.33
N ASP A 162 17.40 -3.26 4.65
CA ASP A 162 16.14 -2.57 4.35
C ASP A 162 15.31 -2.42 5.63
N THR A 163 15.29 -1.20 6.16
CA THR A 163 14.55 -0.88 7.38
C THR A 163 13.07 -0.61 7.12
N SER A 164 12.59 -0.55 5.88
CA SER A 164 11.21 -0.17 5.59
C SER A 164 10.17 -1.09 6.25
N ARG A 165 10.46 -2.40 6.31
CA ARG A 165 9.56 -3.44 6.84
C ARG A 165 9.80 -3.80 8.30
N LEU A 166 10.76 -3.16 8.94
CA LEU A 166 11.07 -3.38 10.36
C LEU A 166 10.11 -2.58 11.25
N SER A 167 9.76 -3.17 12.40
CA SER A 167 9.01 -2.47 13.42
C SER A 167 9.81 -1.30 14.00
N SER A 168 9.11 -0.31 14.58
CA SER A 168 9.77 0.84 15.21
C SER A 168 10.71 0.41 16.35
N LEU A 169 10.34 -0.61 17.11
CA LEU A 169 11.13 -1.12 18.21
C LEU A 169 12.41 -1.80 17.72
N GLU A 170 12.34 -2.60 16.65
CA GLU A 170 13.52 -3.26 16.09
C GLU A 170 14.52 -2.25 15.54
N LYS A 171 14.03 -1.21 14.84
CA LYS A 171 14.88 -0.10 14.37
C LYS A 171 15.60 0.56 15.52
N GLN A 172 14.87 0.90 16.57
CA GLN A 172 15.45 1.55 17.74
C GLN A 172 16.46 0.63 18.43
N ALA A 173 16.14 -0.63 18.66
CA ALA A 173 17.04 -1.60 19.29
C ALA A 173 18.33 -1.80 18.49
N LEU A 174 18.24 -1.89 17.15
CA LEU A 174 19.41 -2.00 16.27
C LEU A 174 20.27 -0.73 16.31
N ASN A 175 19.64 0.45 16.28
CA ASN A 175 20.34 1.73 16.35
C ASN A 175 21.02 1.93 17.72
N ASP A 176 20.31 1.67 18.82
CA ASP A 176 20.84 1.78 20.17
C ASP A 176 22.02 0.82 20.37
N ARG A 177 21.90 -0.42 19.85
CA ARG A 177 23.00 -1.39 19.88
C ARG A 177 24.18 -0.93 19.03
N ALA A 178 23.94 -0.40 17.84
CA ALA A 178 25.00 0.10 16.97
C ALA A 178 25.74 1.28 17.63
N VAL A 179 25.03 2.21 18.27
CA VAL A 179 25.64 3.33 19.01
C VAL A 179 26.46 2.83 20.19
N ALA A 180 25.91 1.92 21.00
CA ALA A 180 26.63 1.34 22.13
C ALA A 180 27.89 0.60 21.66
N LEU A 181 27.81 -0.13 20.55
CA LEU A 181 28.94 -0.88 20.00
C LEU A 181 30.02 0.05 19.42
N ARG A 182 29.65 1.13 18.71
CA ARG A 182 30.61 2.15 18.25
C ARG A 182 31.36 2.75 19.43
N ARG A 183 30.67 3.02 20.53
CA ARG A 183 31.28 3.54 21.75
C ARG A 183 32.21 2.51 22.39
N GLU A 184 31.76 1.27 22.60
CA GLU A 184 32.58 0.23 23.23
C GLU A 184 33.87 -0.06 22.44
N VAL A 185 33.74 -0.23 21.12
CA VAL A 185 34.90 -0.48 20.25
C VAL A 185 35.77 0.78 20.16
N GLY A 186 35.15 1.95 20.13
CA GLY A 186 35.84 3.24 20.15
C GLY A 186 36.68 3.41 21.41
N ASP A 187 36.09 3.25 22.59
CA ASP A 187 36.76 3.38 23.89
C ASP A 187 37.96 2.41 23.97
N SER A 188 37.80 1.18 23.47
CA SER A 188 38.89 0.21 23.38
C SER A 188 40.01 0.67 22.44
N ALA A 189 39.67 1.17 21.25
CA ALA A 189 40.66 1.70 20.29
C ALA A 189 41.39 2.92 20.85
N PHE A 190 40.68 3.81 21.56
CA PHE A 190 41.26 4.98 22.21
C PHE A 190 42.28 4.60 23.28
N GLU A 191 41.95 3.65 24.16
CA GLU A 191 42.89 3.17 25.18
C GLU A 191 44.09 2.42 24.58
N ARG A 192 43.90 1.64 23.51
CA ARG A 192 45.02 1.03 22.76
C ARG A 192 45.91 2.09 22.13
N GLY A 193 45.32 3.14 21.54
CA GLY A 193 46.03 4.29 20.99
C GLY A 193 46.86 5.01 22.06
N LYS A 194 46.28 5.32 23.23
CA LYS A 194 47.00 5.93 24.36
C LYS A 194 48.13 5.04 24.88
N ALA A 195 47.90 3.72 24.96
CA ALA A 195 48.93 2.78 25.36
C ALA A 195 50.08 2.71 24.34
N ALA A 196 49.77 2.74 23.04
CA ALA A 196 50.77 2.81 21.98
C ALA A 196 51.57 4.12 22.03
N PHE A 197 50.90 5.24 22.34
CA PHE A 197 51.54 6.54 22.51
C PHE A 197 52.55 6.52 23.66
N ARG A 198 52.20 5.92 24.80
CA ARG A 198 53.13 5.72 25.93
C ARG A 198 54.32 4.82 25.58
N ARG A 199 54.16 3.89 24.65
CA ARG A 199 55.24 3.03 24.13
C ARG A 199 56.06 3.69 23.02
N ASN A 200 55.75 4.94 22.66
CA ASN A 200 56.36 5.67 21.55
C ASN A 200 56.15 5.00 20.16
N ASP A 201 55.13 4.15 20.02
CA ASP A 201 54.78 3.46 18.78
C ASP A 201 53.80 4.31 17.95
N MET A 202 54.35 5.32 17.29
CA MET A 202 53.57 6.31 16.52
C MET A 202 52.75 5.70 15.36
N PRO A 203 53.24 4.70 14.61
CA PRO A 203 52.42 4.05 13.58
C PRO A 203 51.13 3.43 14.14
N THR A 204 51.21 2.71 15.26
CA THR A 204 50.04 2.08 15.90
C THR A 204 49.09 3.13 16.50
N VAL A 205 49.63 4.25 17.02
CA VAL A 205 48.79 5.39 17.44
C VAL A 205 47.96 5.91 16.27
N VAL A 206 48.58 6.06 15.11
CA VAL A 206 47.87 6.53 13.91
C VAL A 206 46.76 5.57 13.50
N SER A 207 47.02 4.26 13.46
CA SER A 207 45.99 3.29 13.05
C SER A 207 44.81 3.22 14.03
N GLU A 208 45.08 3.15 15.33
CA GLU A 208 44.03 2.98 16.34
C GLU A 208 43.22 4.27 16.55
N LEU A 209 43.88 5.44 16.62
CA LEU A 209 43.19 6.72 16.86
C LEU A 209 42.48 7.26 15.61
N SER A 210 43.00 7.00 14.41
CA SER A 210 42.26 7.34 13.19
C SER A 210 40.96 6.54 13.09
N ARG A 211 41.01 5.27 13.46
CA ARG A 211 39.83 4.41 13.56
C ARG A 211 38.86 4.88 14.63
N PHE A 212 39.35 5.31 15.80
CA PHE A 212 38.52 5.90 16.85
C PHE A 212 37.77 7.13 16.34
N LEU A 213 38.47 8.07 15.69
CA LEU A 213 37.84 9.27 15.13
C LEU A 213 36.82 8.95 14.03
N ALA A 214 37.04 7.90 13.24
CA ALA A 214 36.08 7.43 12.24
C ALA A 214 34.77 6.88 12.84
N MET A 215 34.76 6.50 14.13
CA MET A 215 33.55 6.04 14.83
C MET A 215 32.67 7.18 15.36
N ASN A 216 33.04 8.44 15.10
CA ASN A 216 32.38 9.64 15.61
C ASN A 216 32.24 9.63 17.13
N PRO A 217 33.37 9.68 17.87
CA PRO A 217 33.36 9.71 19.32
C PRO A 217 32.78 11.03 19.84
N GLY A 218 32.48 11.08 21.14
CA GLY A 218 32.05 12.31 21.80
C GLY A 218 33.06 13.45 21.60
N GLU A 219 32.59 14.70 21.71
CA GLU A 219 33.42 15.88 21.41
C GLU A 219 34.70 15.93 22.24
N SER A 220 34.61 15.68 23.56
CA SER A 220 35.77 15.66 24.47
C SER A 220 36.80 14.62 24.05
N ASP A 221 36.39 13.35 23.91
CA ASP A 221 37.31 12.26 23.57
C ASP A 221 37.87 12.42 22.15
N GLY A 222 37.07 12.97 21.24
CA GLY A 222 37.49 13.31 19.88
C GLY A 222 38.55 14.40 19.82
N LEU A 223 38.49 15.40 20.72
CA LEU A 223 39.54 16.41 20.86
C LEU A 223 40.84 15.78 21.38
N ASP A 224 40.77 14.98 22.45
CA ASP A 224 41.93 14.28 22.99
C ASP A 224 42.58 13.35 21.95
N ALA A 225 41.78 12.58 21.21
CA ALA A 225 42.28 11.74 20.14
C ALA A 225 42.93 12.57 19.01
N SER A 226 42.37 13.75 18.68
CA SER A 226 42.96 14.66 17.70
C SER A 226 44.34 15.17 18.15
N PHE A 227 44.52 15.43 19.45
CA PHE A 227 45.81 15.80 20.02
C PHE A 227 46.85 14.67 19.90
N PHE A 228 46.53 13.46 20.36
CA PHE A 228 47.45 12.32 20.30
C PHE A 228 47.78 11.94 18.86
N LEU A 229 46.78 11.94 17.97
CA LEU A 229 46.96 11.64 16.55
C LEU A 229 47.78 12.73 15.84
N GLY A 230 47.51 14.01 16.12
CA GLY A 230 48.29 15.13 15.58
C GLY A 230 49.76 15.08 16.02
N THR A 231 50.01 14.70 17.28
CA THR A 231 51.36 14.50 17.81
C THR A 231 52.08 13.33 17.12
N ALA A 232 51.38 12.21 16.92
CA ALA A 232 51.92 11.06 16.21
C ALA A 232 52.25 11.39 14.75
N TYR A 233 51.37 12.10 14.04
CA TYR A 233 51.66 12.55 12.68
C TYR A 233 52.84 13.51 12.60
N ASN A 234 52.97 14.43 13.56
CA ASN A 234 54.14 15.32 13.63
C ASN A 234 55.44 14.52 13.82
N SER A 235 55.43 13.50 14.69
CA SER A 235 56.58 12.62 14.92
C SER A 235 56.94 11.76 13.70
N LEU A 236 55.94 11.39 12.89
CA LEU A 236 56.12 10.69 11.62
C LEU A 236 56.43 11.62 10.43
N LYS A 237 56.66 12.92 10.68
CA LYS A 237 56.90 13.96 9.66
C LYS A 237 55.75 14.15 8.66
N LYS A 238 54.55 13.66 8.98
CA LYS A 238 53.32 13.85 8.19
C LYS A 238 52.65 15.15 8.60
N HIS A 239 53.35 16.26 8.41
CA HIS A 239 52.94 17.58 8.90
C HIS A 239 51.62 18.07 8.28
N GLU A 240 51.35 17.75 7.02
CA GLU A 240 50.09 18.11 6.35
C GLU A 240 48.85 17.51 7.04
N GLN A 241 48.95 16.28 7.55
CA GLN A 241 47.87 15.61 8.26
C GLN A 241 47.77 16.07 9.72
N ALA A 242 48.90 16.47 10.32
CA ALA A 242 48.96 16.94 11.69
C ALA A 242 48.28 18.30 11.90
N VAL A 243 48.44 19.23 10.96
CA VAL A 243 47.89 20.61 11.07
C VAL A 243 46.39 20.62 11.40
N PRO A 244 45.48 20.02 10.60
CA PRO A 244 44.05 20.12 10.86
C PRO A 244 43.64 19.48 12.19
N LEU A 245 44.31 18.40 12.61
CA LEU A 245 44.02 17.70 13.87
C LEU A 245 44.47 18.53 15.09
N LEU A 246 45.66 19.12 15.03
CA LEU A 246 46.17 19.99 16.09
C LEU A 246 45.39 21.30 16.17
N THR A 247 45.01 21.89 15.03
CA THR A 247 44.14 23.07 15.00
C THR A 247 42.81 22.79 15.69
N ARG A 248 42.16 21.67 15.34
CA ARG A 248 40.90 21.26 15.98
C ARG A 248 41.03 21.18 17.51
N PHE A 249 42.12 20.61 18.01
CA PHE A 249 42.37 20.52 19.45
C PHE A 249 42.59 21.90 20.10
N VAL A 250 43.42 22.76 19.50
CA VAL A 250 43.74 24.09 20.03
C VAL A 250 42.51 25.01 20.06
N GLU A 251 41.62 24.89 19.07
CA GLU A 251 40.38 25.66 18.98
C GLU A 251 39.27 25.11 19.87
N GLY A 252 39.16 23.78 19.96
CA GLY A 252 38.12 23.08 20.72
C GLY A 252 38.37 23.06 22.23
N ASP A 253 39.58 22.72 22.68
CA ASP A 253 39.91 22.63 24.10
C ASP A 253 40.82 23.77 24.57
N LYS A 254 40.20 24.93 24.82
CA LYS A 254 40.89 26.15 25.27
C LYS A 254 41.45 26.07 26.69
N LYS A 255 41.02 25.12 27.51
CA LYS A 255 41.38 25.02 28.93
C LYS A 255 42.36 23.89 29.21
N SER A 256 42.65 23.04 28.23
CA SER A 256 43.59 21.94 28.41
C SER A 256 44.98 22.43 28.81
N LYS A 257 45.58 21.69 29.75
CA LYS A 257 46.99 21.86 30.14
C LYS A 257 47.97 21.44 29.04
N THR A 258 47.53 20.64 28.06
CA THR A 258 48.36 20.20 26.93
C THR A 258 48.20 21.11 25.71
N ARG A 259 47.37 22.16 25.79
CA ARG A 259 47.15 23.12 24.70
C ARG A 259 48.42 23.88 24.33
N ASP A 260 49.25 24.25 25.30
CA ASP A 260 50.54 24.90 25.05
C ASP A 260 51.48 24.02 24.21
N TYR A 261 51.59 22.74 24.57
CA TYR A 261 52.35 21.75 23.82
C TYR A 261 51.75 21.51 22.42
N ALA A 262 50.42 21.43 22.31
CA ALA A 262 49.75 21.30 21.01
C ALA A 262 49.99 22.51 20.10
N MET A 263 49.98 23.74 20.63
CA MET A 263 50.30 24.95 19.87
C MET A 263 51.74 24.97 19.41
N LEU A 264 52.68 24.47 20.21
CA LEU A 264 54.08 24.30 19.81
C LEU A 264 54.21 23.32 18.63
N LEU A 265 53.55 22.16 18.71
CA LEU A 265 53.55 21.16 17.65
C LEU A 265 52.83 21.65 16.38
N LEU A 266 51.74 22.41 16.54
CA LEU A 266 51.01 23.02 15.44
C LEU A 266 51.89 24.01 14.69
N ALA A 267 52.58 24.89 15.43
CA ALA A 267 53.53 25.82 14.84
C ALA A 267 54.67 25.12 14.10
N GLN A 268 55.19 24.01 14.65
CA GLN A 268 56.17 23.18 13.96
C GLN A 268 55.60 22.63 12.65
N SER A 269 54.42 22.00 12.69
CA SER A 269 53.79 21.46 11.47
C SER A 269 53.48 22.54 10.43
N LEU A 270 53.06 23.73 10.86
CA LEU A 270 52.83 24.88 9.98
C LEU A 270 54.12 25.41 9.35
N GLN A 271 55.22 25.43 10.11
CA GLN A 271 56.53 25.80 9.59
C GLN A 271 57.01 24.83 8.50
N GLU A 272 56.88 23.53 8.75
CA GLU A 272 57.29 22.47 7.79
C GLU A 272 56.38 22.42 6.55
N THR A 273 55.11 22.81 6.67
CA THR A 273 54.16 22.95 5.54
C THR A 273 54.25 24.32 4.85
N ASN A 274 55.31 25.09 5.11
CA ASN A 274 55.58 26.42 4.53
C ASN A 274 54.50 27.48 4.82
N GLN A 275 53.66 27.27 5.83
CA GLN A 275 52.64 28.24 6.29
C GLN A 275 53.24 29.16 7.38
N LEU A 276 54.35 29.82 7.05
CA LEU A 276 55.17 30.57 8.00
C LEU A 276 54.42 31.68 8.73
N GLN A 277 53.53 32.40 8.03
CA GLN A 277 52.72 33.46 8.64
C GLN A 277 51.81 32.91 9.77
N LYS A 278 51.05 31.85 9.46
CA LYS A 278 50.18 31.20 10.45
C LYS A 278 50.98 30.57 11.59
N ALA A 279 52.16 30.03 11.29
CA ALA A 279 53.07 29.50 12.30
C ALA A 279 53.51 30.61 13.28
N ALA A 280 53.93 31.77 12.77
CA ALA A 280 54.34 32.91 13.59
C ALA A 280 53.20 33.42 14.47
N ASP A 281 51.98 33.51 13.91
CA ASP A 281 50.80 33.97 14.64
C ASP A 281 50.39 32.98 15.74
N THR A 282 50.42 31.68 15.46
CA THR A 282 50.14 30.62 16.44
C THR A 282 51.12 30.65 17.61
N VAL A 283 52.43 30.81 17.33
CA VAL A 283 53.46 30.89 18.38
C VAL A 283 53.33 32.17 19.20
N ARG A 284 53.00 33.30 18.55
CA ARG A 284 52.78 34.57 19.25
C ARG A 284 51.59 34.46 20.21
N ASP A 285 50.50 33.86 19.76
CA ASP A 285 49.34 33.58 20.61
C ASP A 285 49.68 32.63 21.77
N ALA A 286 50.47 31.58 21.50
CA ALA A 286 50.92 30.64 22.53
C ALA A 286 51.76 31.31 23.63
N ILE A 287 52.71 32.19 23.26
CA ILE A 287 53.55 32.92 24.22
C ILE A 287 52.72 33.92 25.03
N GLY A 288 51.74 34.58 24.40
CA GLY A 288 50.84 35.52 25.07
C GLY A 288 49.89 34.82 26.05
N THR A 289 49.34 33.67 25.66
CA THR A 289 48.40 32.90 26.46
C THR A 289 49.09 32.09 27.57
N TYR A 290 50.29 31.57 27.30
CA TYR A 290 51.05 30.70 28.22
C TYR A 290 52.48 31.20 28.47
N PRO A 291 52.66 32.38 29.10
CA PRO A 291 53.99 32.97 29.30
C PRO A 291 54.89 32.15 30.24
N ASN A 292 54.30 31.36 31.15
CA ASN A 292 55.00 30.54 32.14
C ASN A 292 55.06 29.05 31.77
N SER A 293 54.75 28.68 30.52
CA SER A 293 54.86 27.29 30.06
C SER A 293 56.33 26.83 30.03
N GLU A 294 56.57 25.56 30.33
CA GLU A 294 57.89 24.91 30.17
C GLU A 294 58.40 25.01 28.72
N PHE A 295 57.48 25.14 27.76
CA PHE A 295 57.78 25.27 26.34
C PHE A 295 58.00 26.71 25.89
N ALA A 296 57.86 27.71 26.76
CA ALA A 296 57.95 29.13 26.38
C ALA A 296 59.30 29.50 25.74
N SER A 297 60.41 28.90 26.22
CA SER A 297 61.74 29.08 25.61
C SER A 297 61.79 28.53 24.18
N GLN A 298 61.24 27.32 23.97
CA GLN A 298 61.19 26.68 22.65
C GLN A 298 60.29 27.46 21.69
N MET A 299 59.15 27.95 22.16
CA MET A 299 58.25 28.81 21.39
C MET A 299 58.96 30.09 20.93
N ARG A 300 59.67 30.80 21.81
CA ARG A 300 60.43 32.01 21.43
C ARG A 300 61.52 31.70 20.41
N GLY A 301 62.27 30.61 20.59
CA GLY A 301 63.27 30.15 19.62
C GLY A 301 62.66 29.85 18.25
N ARG A 302 61.53 29.14 18.21
CA ARG A 302 60.80 28.88 16.96
C ARG A 302 60.30 30.16 16.30
N LEU A 303 59.75 31.10 17.06
CA LEU A 303 59.31 32.38 16.51
C LEU A 303 60.47 33.14 15.84
N ALA A 304 61.65 33.14 16.45
CA ALA A 304 62.84 33.75 15.86
C ALA A 304 63.26 33.04 14.56
N ASN A 305 63.23 31.70 14.54
CA ASN A 305 63.53 30.90 13.35
C ASN A 305 62.52 31.14 12.22
N ILE A 306 61.22 31.18 12.54
CA ILE A 306 60.15 31.46 11.57
C ILE A 306 60.32 32.88 11.00
N LYS A 307 60.59 33.89 11.85
CA LYS A 307 60.86 35.26 11.38
C LYS A 307 62.08 35.34 10.46
N ARG A 308 63.15 34.60 10.78
CA ARG A 308 64.34 34.49 9.94
C ARG A 308 64.03 33.83 8.59
N ALA A 309 63.22 32.78 8.59
CA ALA A 309 62.78 32.10 7.38
C ALA A 309 61.85 32.97 6.51
N MET A 310 61.05 33.85 7.13
CA MET A 310 60.19 34.81 6.42
C MET A 310 60.97 36.00 5.84
N ASN A 311 62.03 36.44 6.52
CA ASN A 311 62.90 37.54 6.10
C ASN A 311 64.36 37.08 6.00
N PRO A 312 64.70 36.26 4.99
CA PRO A 312 66.07 35.76 4.82
C PRO A 312 67.09 36.91 4.65
N ASP A 313 66.69 38.02 4.04
CA ASP A 313 67.56 39.19 3.79
C ASP A 313 67.87 40.01 5.06
N ALA A 314 66.99 39.99 6.07
CA ALA A 314 67.22 40.71 7.32
C ALA A 314 68.27 40.03 8.22
N ALA A 315 68.50 38.72 8.03
CA ALA A 315 69.49 37.97 8.80
C ALA A 315 70.91 38.10 8.26
N ALA A 316 71.06 38.45 6.97
CA ALA A 316 72.34 38.81 6.37
C ALA A 316 72.81 40.22 6.79
N ALA A 317 71.90 41.05 7.33
CA ALA A 317 72.17 42.42 7.75
C ALA A 317 72.16 42.57 9.29
N ALA A 318 73.21 42.05 9.96
CA ALA A 318 73.84 42.56 11.19
C ALA A 318 74.08 41.52 12.31
N PRO A 319 75.18 41.63 13.11
CA PRO A 319 76.18 42.72 13.12
C PRO A 319 77.62 42.24 12.84
N GLY A 320 78.27 42.91 11.88
CA GLY A 320 79.70 42.77 11.57
C GLY A 320 80.23 44.06 10.96
N ALA A 321 79.99 45.21 11.60
CA ALA A 321 80.63 46.46 11.24
C ALA A 321 80.99 47.21 12.53
N ALA A 322 82.16 46.88 13.07
CA ALA A 322 82.82 47.73 14.05
C ALA A 322 83.14 49.08 13.39
N PRO A 323 82.97 50.22 14.09
CA PRO A 323 83.30 51.52 13.53
C PRO A 323 84.82 51.64 13.40
N ALA A 324 85.29 51.84 12.17
CA ALA A 324 86.70 52.14 11.89
C ALA A 324 87.09 53.47 12.55
N ALA A 325 88.15 53.42 13.35
CA ALA A 325 88.75 54.58 13.98
C ALA A 325 89.25 55.59 12.92
N ALA A 326 88.97 56.87 13.17
CA ALA A 326 89.40 58.00 12.35
C ALA A 326 90.94 58.14 12.37
N PRO A 327 91.58 58.51 11.24
CA PRO A 327 93.00 58.84 11.22
C PRO A 327 93.23 60.25 11.77
N ALA A 328 94.16 60.36 12.71
CA ALA A 328 94.64 61.62 13.27
C ALA A 328 95.33 62.47 12.19
N THR A 329 94.95 63.74 12.13
CA THR A 329 95.51 64.79 11.28
C THR A 329 96.96 65.11 11.68
N ALA A 330 97.91 64.93 10.77
CA ALA A 330 99.26 65.46 10.89
C ALA A 330 99.25 66.96 10.53
N GLY A 331 99.37 67.81 11.56
CA GLY A 331 99.59 69.25 11.43
C GLY A 331 101.06 69.57 11.17
N ALA A 332 101.27 70.58 10.33
CA ALA A 332 102.53 71.08 9.81
C ALA A 332 103.52 71.60 10.88
N ALA A 333 104.79 71.64 10.46
CA ALA A 333 105.94 72.31 11.10
C ALA A 333 105.65 73.78 11.49
N PRO A 334 106.47 74.38 12.39
CA PRO A 334 107.57 75.19 11.87
C PRO A 334 108.84 75.24 12.74
N GLY A 335 109.98 75.55 12.11
CA GLY A 335 110.86 76.64 12.54
C GLY A 335 112.02 76.33 13.51
N GLN A 336 113.22 76.62 12.98
CA GLN A 336 114.53 76.86 13.61
C GLN A 336 115.40 75.65 13.94
#